data_AF-A0ABC8VL35-F1
#
_entry.id   AF-A0ABC8VL35-F1
#
_cell.length_a   1.000
_cell.length_b   1.000
_cell.length_c   1.000
_cell.angle_alpha   90.00
_cell.angle_beta   90.00
_cell.angle_gamma   90.00
#
_symmetry.space_group_name_H-M   'P 1'
#
loop_
_entity.id
_entity.type
_entity.pdbx_description
1 polymer ?
#
loop_
_entity_poly.entity_id
_entity_poly.type
_entity_poly.pdbx_seq_one_letter_code
_entity_poly.pdbx_strand_id
1 'polypeptide(L)'
;MASVLLLHTKLAVFVFSMSLLLSSALGARVVCEQLAAGQCAFAVSSASRRCVLENTHCAGRPTAYECRTSGVAVEDARLAGTVESDRCVRACGVDRATVGISSDSLLDPRVAGAVCSPACLQGCPNIVDLYANLAAGEGVAFSELCEIHRGNPRRAMAQLQSSGEAHGAPTTGRLGAPAPSPTAPPSESA
;
A
#
# COMPACT_ATOMS: atom_id res chain seq x y z
N MET A 1 41.84 4.52 -44.66
CA MET A 1 40.46 3.95 -44.64
C MET A 1 40.22 3.09 -43.40
N ALA A 2 41.06 2.10 -43.07
CA ALA A 2 40.90 1.25 -41.88
C ALA A 2 40.84 1.99 -40.53
N SER A 3 41.72 2.98 -40.31
CA SER A 3 41.72 3.77 -39.06
C SER A 3 40.47 4.63 -38.88
N VAL A 4 39.88 5.09 -39.99
CA VAL A 4 38.63 5.87 -39.99
C VAL A 4 37.45 4.95 -39.68
N LEU A 5 37.39 3.75 -40.26
CA LEU A 5 36.39 2.74 -39.91
C LEU A 5 36.47 2.31 -38.43
N LEU A 6 37.69 2.12 -37.89
CA LEU A 6 37.93 1.78 -36.49
C LEU A 6 37.51 2.90 -35.51
N LEU A 7 37.59 4.16 -35.93
CA LEU A 7 37.14 5.29 -35.13
C LEU A 7 35.60 5.36 -35.08
N HIS A 8 34.92 5.13 -36.22
CA HIS A 8 33.47 5.11 -36.30
C HIS A 8 32.85 3.97 -35.49
N THR A 9 33.42 2.77 -35.53
CA THR A 9 32.92 1.62 -34.75
C THR A 9 33.07 1.85 -33.25
N LYS A 10 34.20 2.42 -32.79
CA LYS A 10 34.40 2.79 -31.38
C LYS A 10 33.43 3.88 -30.93
N LEU A 11 33.19 4.90 -31.76
CA LEU A 11 32.23 5.96 -31.46
C LEU A 11 30.80 5.40 -31.38
N ALA A 12 30.40 4.53 -32.30
CA ALA A 12 29.08 3.91 -32.30
C ALA A 12 28.84 3.04 -31.05
N VAL A 13 29.83 2.24 -30.63
CA VAL A 13 29.76 1.42 -29.41
C VAL A 13 29.69 2.29 -28.15
N PHE A 14 30.43 3.40 -28.11
CA PHE A 14 30.39 4.35 -27.00
C PHE A 14 29.02 5.02 -26.89
N VAL A 15 28.49 5.53 -28.00
CA VAL A 15 27.15 6.14 -28.06
C VAL A 15 26.08 5.15 -27.65
N PHE A 16 26.12 3.91 -28.18
CA PHE A 16 25.15 2.87 -27.84
C PHE A 16 25.19 2.49 -26.35
N SER A 17 26.39 2.33 -25.78
CA SER A 17 26.56 2.07 -24.34
C SER A 17 26.03 3.22 -23.49
N MET A 18 26.29 4.47 -23.87
CA MET A 18 25.74 5.64 -23.19
C MET A 18 24.22 5.71 -23.30
N SER A 19 23.63 5.42 -24.46
CA SER A 19 22.18 5.40 -24.63
C SER A 19 21.51 4.34 -23.74
N LEU A 20 22.10 3.15 -23.60
CA LEU A 20 21.60 2.11 -22.69
C LEU A 20 21.69 2.54 -21.23
N LEU A 21 22.81 3.15 -20.83
CA LEU A 21 23.00 3.68 -19.47
C LEU A 21 22.00 4.81 -19.16
N LEU A 22 21.81 5.75 -20.09
CA LEU A 22 20.81 6.81 -19.97
C LEU A 22 19.39 6.25 -19.91
N SER A 23 19.07 5.24 -20.72
CA SER A 23 17.75 4.59 -20.70
C SER A 23 17.49 3.82 -19.40
N SER A 24 18.54 3.28 -18.77
CA SER A 24 18.44 2.64 -17.46
C SER A 24 18.37 3.64 -16.31
N ALA A 25 18.99 4.82 -16.47
CA ALA A 25 18.98 5.90 -15.48
C ALA A 25 17.66 6.68 -15.48
N LEU A 26 17.03 6.84 -16.64
CA LEU A 26 15.65 7.30 -16.79
C LEU A 26 14.74 6.07 -16.78
N GLY A 27 14.55 5.45 -15.62
CA GLY A 27 13.58 4.36 -15.47
C GLY A 27 12.25 4.70 -16.16
N ALA A 28 11.63 3.71 -16.79
CA ALA A 28 10.37 3.92 -17.50
C ALA A 28 9.36 4.62 -16.57
N ARG A 29 8.87 5.78 -16.99
CA ARG A 29 7.91 6.56 -16.19
C ARG A 29 6.64 5.74 -16.01
N VAL A 30 6.29 5.45 -14.75
CA VAL A 30 5.05 4.75 -14.44
C VAL A 30 3.90 5.74 -14.50
N VAL A 31 3.01 5.52 -15.45
CA VAL A 31 1.72 6.22 -15.62
C VAL A 31 0.64 5.16 -15.47
N CYS A 32 -0.26 5.31 -14.50
CA CYS A 32 -1.20 4.24 -14.14
C CYS A 32 -2.07 3.82 -15.34
N GLU A 33 -2.53 4.79 -16.13
CA GLU A 33 -3.40 4.59 -17.30
C GLU A 33 -2.71 3.82 -18.45
N GLN A 34 -1.38 3.63 -18.38
CA GLN A 34 -0.60 2.88 -19.35
C GLN A 34 -0.25 1.46 -18.86
N LEU A 35 -0.59 1.11 -17.61
CA LEU A 35 -0.33 -0.21 -17.06
C LEU A 35 -1.38 -1.21 -17.52
N ALA A 36 -0.92 -2.43 -17.84
CA ALA A 36 -1.83 -3.56 -18.01
C ALA A 36 -2.52 -3.89 -16.67
N ALA A 37 -3.71 -4.49 -16.72
CA ALA A 37 -4.50 -4.84 -15.52
C ALA A 37 -3.69 -5.62 -14.48
N GLY A 38 -2.89 -6.60 -14.90
CA GLY A 38 -2.03 -7.40 -14.00
C GLY A 38 -0.87 -6.63 -13.36
N GLN A 39 -0.57 -5.41 -13.81
CA GLN A 39 0.48 -4.56 -13.25
C GLN A 39 -0.09 -3.35 -12.49
N CYS A 40 -1.40 -3.17 -12.49
CA CYS A 40 -2.04 -1.99 -11.93
C CYS A 40 -2.12 -2.00 -10.40
N ALA A 41 -2.67 -3.08 -9.83
CA ALA A 41 -2.81 -3.19 -8.39
C ALA A 41 -1.44 -3.11 -7.71
N PHE A 42 -1.37 -2.33 -6.63
CA PHE A 42 -0.15 -2.07 -5.87
C PHE A 42 0.95 -1.33 -6.66
N ALA A 43 0.65 -0.69 -7.78
CA ALA A 43 1.60 0.21 -8.43
C ALA A 43 1.51 1.64 -7.85
N VAL A 44 2.62 2.37 -7.97
CA VAL A 44 2.75 3.78 -7.63
C VAL A 44 3.31 4.48 -8.86
N SER A 45 2.59 5.47 -9.35
CA SER A 45 3.03 6.30 -10.47
C SER A 45 4.32 7.05 -10.13
N SER A 46 5.05 7.49 -11.15
CA SER A 46 6.21 8.36 -10.96
C SER A 46 5.85 9.75 -10.37
N ALA A 47 4.55 10.08 -10.30
CA ALA A 47 4.04 11.27 -9.62
C ALA A 47 3.65 11.00 -8.15
N SER A 48 4.13 9.90 -7.56
CA SER A 48 3.87 9.50 -6.17
C SER A 48 2.39 9.34 -5.83
N ARG A 49 1.58 8.86 -6.79
CA ARG A 49 0.18 8.49 -6.55
C ARG A 49 -0.05 7.02 -6.80
N ARG A 50 -0.85 6.38 -5.95
CA ARG A 50 -1.20 4.96 -6.07
C ARG A 50 -2.04 4.73 -7.33
N CYS A 51 -1.83 3.60 -7.98
CA CYS A 51 -2.71 3.15 -9.06
C CYS A 51 -3.85 2.29 -8.48
N VAL A 52 -5.02 2.35 -9.10
CA VAL A 52 -6.20 1.57 -8.73
C VAL A 52 -6.76 0.88 -9.97
N LEU A 53 -7.05 -0.41 -9.84
CA LEU A 53 -7.72 -1.18 -10.88
C LEU A 53 -9.22 -0.97 -10.72
N GLU A 54 -9.86 -0.46 -11.76
CA GLU A 54 -11.31 -0.29 -11.82
C GLU A 54 -11.90 -1.30 -12.80
N ASN A 55 -13.15 -1.70 -12.57
CA ASN A 55 -13.89 -2.51 -13.52
C ASN A 55 -15.12 -1.76 -14.01
N THR A 56 -15.49 -2.01 -15.25
CA THR A 56 -16.75 -1.54 -15.82
C THR A 56 -17.54 -2.74 -16.32
N HIS A 57 -18.73 -2.90 -15.75
CA HIS A 57 -19.66 -3.94 -16.15
C HIS A 57 -20.73 -3.34 -17.06
N CYS A 58 -20.85 -3.86 -18.27
CA CYS A 58 -21.92 -3.50 -19.20
C CYS A 58 -22.74 -4.75 -19.52
N ALA A 59 -24.07 -4.65 -19.43
CA ALA A 59 -24.94 -5.78 -19.72
C ALA A 59 -24.67 -6.35 -21.13
N GLY A 60 -24.42 -7.67 -21.19
CA GLY A 60 -24.13 -8.37 -22.43
C GLY A 60 -22.71 -8.20 -22.98
N ARG A 61 -21.80 -7.53 -22.26
CA ARG A 61 -20.38 -7.42 -22.62
C ARG A 61 -19.49 -8.02 -21.52
N PRO A 62 -18.30 -8.52 -21.87
CA PRO A 62 -17.30 -8.90 -20.88
C PRO A 62 -16.94 -7.71 -19.98
N THR A 63 -16.69 -7.99 -18.70
CA THR A 63 -16.15 -7.00 -17.76
C THR A 63 -14.84 -6.43 -18.29
N ALA A 64 -14.77 -5.11 -18.44
CA ALA A 64 -13.54 -4.44 -18.83
C ALA A 64 -12.81 -3.93 -17.57
N TYR A 65 -11.48 -3.99 -17.61
CA TYR A 65 -10.62 -3.55 -16.52
C TYR A 65 -9.75 -2.39 -17.00
N GLU A 66 -9.69 -1.33 -16.21
CA GLU A 66 -8.92 -0.12 -16.52
C GLU A 66 -8.07 0.25 -15.29
N CYS A 67 -6.83 0.66 -15.52
CA CYS A 67 -5.98 1.16 -14.46
C CYS A 67 -6.05 2.69 -14.40
N ARG A 68 -6.25 3.24 -13.22
CA ARG A 68 -6.34 4.70 -13.01
C ARG A 68 -5.46 5.19 -11.89
N THR A 69 -5.09 6.45 -11.95
CA THR A 69 -4.41 7.13 -10.85
C THR A 69 -5.40 7.45 -9.73
N SER A 70 -5.15 6.92 -8.53
CA SER A 70 -5.91 7.23 -7.31
C SER A 70 -5.58 8.62 -6.77
N GLY A 71 -6.49 9.21 -5.99
CA GLY A 71 -6.25 10.44 -5.23
C GLY A 71 -5.31 10.28 -4.04
N VAL A 72 -4.94 9.04 -3.68
CA VAL A 72 -4.05 8.73 -2.56
C VAL A 72 -2.59 8.94 -2.96
N ALA A 73 -1.96 9.95 -2.37
CA ALA A 73 -0.53 10.21 -2.49
C ALA A 73 0.28 9.23 -1.62
N VAL A 74 1.51 8.97 -2.04
CA VAL A 74 2.49 8.19 -1.30
C VAL A 74 3.59 9.12 -0.80
N GLU A 75 3.74 9.18 0.52
CA GLU A 75 4.67 10.11 1.16
C GLU A 75 6.15 9.67 1.00
N ASP A 76 6.43 8.36 0.99
CA ASP A 76 7.78 7.87 0.75
C ASP A 76 8.12 7.95 -0.75
N ALA A 77 8.90 8.97 -1.10
CA ALA A 77 9.36 9.22 -2.47
C ALA A 77 10.14 8.03 -3.09
N ARG A 78 10.68 7.11 -2.28
CA ARG A 78 11.36 5.89 -2.78
C ARG A 78 10.39 4.91 -3.43
N LEU A 79 9.10 5.02 -3.13
CA LEU A 79 8.07 4.19 -3.73
C LEU A 79 7.56 4.75 -5.07
N ALA A 80 7.89 6.00 -5.42
CA ALA A 80 7.47 6.60 -6.68
C ALA A 80 7.97 5.79 -7.89
N GLY A 81 7.09 5.48 -8.82
CA GLY A 81 7.43 4.67 -10.00
C GLY A 81 7.59 3.18 -9.72
N THR A 82 7.10 2.67 -8.59
CA THR A 82 7.17 1.24 -8.26
C THR A 82 6.00 0.48 -8.87
N VAL A 83 6.29 -0.63 -9.54
CA VAL A 83 5.29 -1.68 -9.84
C VAL A 83 5.66 -2.90 -9.01
N GLU A 84 4.75 -3.32 -8.14
CA GLU A 84 5.04 -4.37 -7.18
C GLU A 84 5.36 -5.71 -7.85
N SER A 85 6.27 -6.48 -7.26
CA SER A 85 6.71 -7.76 -7.82
C SER A 85 5.76 -8.91 -7.48
N ASP A 86 5.74 -9.97 -8.30
CA ASP A 86 4.96 -11.18 -7.98
C ASP A 86 5.40 -11.85 -6.68
N ARG A 87 6.68 -11.71 -6.32
CA ARG A 87 7.21 -12.17 -5.05
C ARG A 87 6.50 -11.48 -3.90
N CYS A 88 6.32 -10.17 -3.98
CA CYS A 88 5.67 -9.40 -2.94
C CYS A 88 4.16 -9.61 -2.88
N VAL A 89 3.51 -9.65 -4.04
CA VAL A 89 2.09 -10.03 -4.15
C VAL A 89 1.83 -11.35 -3.42
N ARG A 90 2.66 -12.38 -3.66
CA ARG A 90 2.55 -13.66 -2.96
C ARG A 90 2.92 -13.59 -1.49
N ALA A 91 4.00 -12.91 -1.12
CA ALA A 91 4.46 -12.83 0.26
C ALA A 91 3.44 -12.14 1.18
N CYS A 92 2.73 -11.15 0.64
CA CYS A 92 1.69 -10.40 1.36
C CYS A 92 0.29 -10.99 1.19
N GLY A 93 0.13 -12.10 0.44
CA GLY A 93 -1.16 -12.77 0.27
C GLY A 93 -2.21 -11.93 -0.44
N VAL A 94 -1.80 -11.02 -1.33
CA VAL A 94 -2.70 -10.13 -2.08
C VAL A 94 -2.80 -10.57 -3.54
N ASP A 95 -3.78 -10.04 -4.28
CA ASP A 95 -4.04 -10.42 -5.67
C ASP A 95 -3.89 -9.23 -6.63
N ARG A 96 -3.22 -9.43 -7.76
CA ARG A 96 -3.10 -8.43 -8.84
C ARG A 96 -4.45 -8.08 -9.48
N ALA A 97 -5.42 -8.97 -9.39
CA ALA A 97 -6.78 -8.75 -9.87
C ALA A 97 -7.68 -7.98 -8.88
N THR A 98 -7.12 -7.52 -7.75
CA THR A 98 -7.85 -6.72 -6.77
C THR A 98 -8.36 -5.43 -7.43
N VAL A 99 -9.69 -5.34 -7.55
CA VAL A 99 -10.40 -4.16 -8.05
C VAL A 99 -10.73 -3.25 -6.88
N GLY A 100 -10.40 -1.97 -7.00
CA GLY A 100 -10.40 -1.06 -5.86
C GLY A 100 -9.41 -1.51 -4.79
N ILE A 101 -9.37 -0.81 -3.66
CA ILE A 101 -8.67 -1.25 -2.44
C ILE A 101 -9.51 -0.77 -1.25
N SER A 102 -10.02 -1.70 -0.44
CA SER A 102 -10.81 -1.42 0.76
C SER A 102 -10.05 -1.88 2.01
N SER A 103 -10.27 -1.17 3.11
CA SER A 103 -9.84 -1.56 4.45
C SER A 103 -10.49 -2.87 4.93
N ASP A 104 -11.63 -3.28 4.35
CA ASP A 104 -12.26 -4.58 4.62
C ASP A 104 -11.32 -5.77 4.38
N SER A 105 -10.32 -5.60 3.49
CA SER A 105 -9.31 -6.64 3.25
C SER A 105 -8.46 -6.95 4.49
N LEU A 106 -8.35 -6.03 5.46
CA LEU A 106 -7.73 -6.27 6.77
C LEU A 106 -8.58 -7.19 7.66
N LEU A 107 -9.87 -7.35 7.37
CA LEU A 107 -10.75 -8.28 8.06
C LEU A 107 -10.65 -9.70 7.51
N ASP A 108 -10.01 -9.92 6.36
CA ASP A 108 -9.71 -11.28 5.89
C ASP A 108 -8.50 -11.82 6.68
N PRO A 109 -8.67 -12.87 7.52
CA PRO A 109 -7.56 -13.43 8.31
C PRO A 109 -6.39 -13.92 7.45
N ARG A 110 -6.66 -14.31 6.19
CA ARG A 110 -5.62 -14.78 5.27
C ARG A 110 -4.76 -13.62 4.82
N VAL A 111 -5.38 -12.51 4.42
CA VAL A 111 -4.69 -11.28 4.01
C VAL A 111 -3.97 -10.71 5.24
N ALA A 112 -4.67 -10.50 6.35
CA ALA A 112 -4.10 -9.99 7.61
C ALA A 112 -2.89 -10.81 8.07
N GLY A 113 -3.00 -12.14 8.07
CA GLY A 113 -1.89 -13.02 8.42
C GLY A 113 -0.69 -12.92 7.47
N ALA A 114 -0.94 -12.79 6.16
CA ALA A 114 0.11 -12.70 5.17
C ALA A 114 0.81 -11.32 5.16
N VAL A 115 0.05 -10.22 5.27
CA VAL A 115 0.63 -8.86 5.34
C VAL A 115 1.43 -8.66 6.64
N CYS A 116 1.04 -9.32 7.73
CA CYS A 116 1.78 -9.34 8.99
C CYS A 116 2.90 -10.40 9.04
N SER A 117 3.15 -11.12 7.94
CA SER A 117 4.26 -12.08 7.88
C SER A 117 5.61 -11.35 7.78
N PRO A 118 6.71 -11.91 8.33
CA PRO A 118 8.04 -11.32 8.20
C PRO A 118 8.46 -11.10 6.74
N ALA A 119 8.05 -12.01 5.83
CA ALA A 119 8.36 -11.93 4.42
C ALA A 119 7.75 -10.69 3.75
N CYS A 120 6.51 -10.33 4.11
CA CYS A 120 5.86 -9.12 3.64
C CYS A 120 6.45 -7.87 4.31
N LEU A 121 6.47 -7.85 5.66
CA LEU A 121 6.89 -6.69 6.45
C LEU A 121 8.29 -6.19 6.13
N GLN A 122 9.22 -7.11 5.85
CA GLN A 122 10.62 -6.77 5.58
C GLN A 122 10.93 -6.66 4.08
N GLY A 123 10.12 -7.31 3.23
CA GLY A 123 10.43 -7.46 1.81
C GLY A 123 9.66 -6.54 0.87
N CYS A 124 8.53 -5.99 1.32
CA CYS A 124 7.52 -5.41 0.42
C CYS A 124 7.02 -4.05 0.93
N PRO A 125 7.89 -3.02 0.98
CA PRO A 125 7.60 -1.76 1.64
C PRO A 125 6.38 -1.03 1.05
N ASN A 126 6.10 -1.17 -0.24
CA ASN A 126 4.94 -0.51 -0.86
C ASN A 126 3.59 -1.14 -0.48
N ILE A 127 3.50 -2.48 -0.41
CA ILE A 127 2.31 -3.15 0.12
C ILE A 127 2.16 -2.85 1.61
N VAL A 128 3.25 -2.88 2.38
CA VAL A 128 3.22 -2.56 3.81
C VAL A 128 2.74 -1.13 4.04
N ASP A 129 3.26 -0.16 3.30
CA ASP A 129 2.80 1.24 3.37
C ASP A 129 1.31 1.36 3.04
N LEU A 130 0.81 0.63 2.04
CA LEU A 130 -0.60 0.64 1.69
C LEU A 130 -1.47 0.15 2.85
N TYR A 131 -1.18 -1.03 3.39
CA TYR A 131 -1.99 -1.63 4.46
C TYR A 131 -1.83 -0.89 5.79
N ALA A 132 -0.69 -0.25 6.02
CA ALA A 132 -0.51 0.65 7.15
C ALA A 132 -1.42 1.88 7.07
N ASN A 133 -1.53 2.48 5.88
CA ASN A 133 -2.44 3.60 5.64
C ASN A 133 -3.91 3.19 5.73
N LEU A 134 -4.28 1.99 5.27
CA LEU A 134 -5.64 1.46 5.45
C LEU A 134 -5.96 1.27 6.93
N ALA A 135 -5.07 0.64 7.70
CA ALA A 135 -5.26 0.44 9.14
C ALA A 135 -5.36 1.77 9.88
N ALA A 136 -4.52 2.75 9.52
CA ALA A 136 -4.59 4.10 10.08
C ALA A 136 -5.92 4.79 9.75
N GLY A 137 -6.47 4.57 8.55
CA GLY A 137 -7.81 5.02 8.16
C GLY A 137 -8.93 4.42 9.02
N GLU A 138 -8.73 3.19 9.51
CA GLU A 138 -9.62 2.49 10.47
C GLU A 138 -9.30 2.84 11.94
N GLY A 139 -8.38 3.77 12.20
CA GLY A 139 -7.99 4.19 13.55
C GLY A 139 -7.12 3.20 14.31
N VAL A 140 -6.51 2.21 13.63
CA VAL A 140 -5.68 1.18 14.26
C VAL A 140 -4.23 1.29 13.80
N ALA A 141 -3.29 1.19 14.74
CA ALA A 141 -1.88 1.09 14.39
C ALA A 141 -1.59 -0.27 13.74
N PHE A 142 -1.03 -0.26 12.53
CA PHE A 142 -0.73 -1.49 11.79
C PHE A 142 0.23 -2.44 12.53
N SER A 143 1.19 -1.90 13.28
CA SER A 143 2.08 -2.69 14.14
C SER A 143 1.32 -3.41 15.26
N GLU A 144 0.41 -2.70 15.94
CA GLU A 144 -0.44 -3.28 16.99
C GLU A 144 -1.35 -4.36 16.41
N LEU A 145 -1.95 -4.10 15.24
CA LEU A 145 -2.75 -5.08 14.52
C LEU A 145 -1.97 -6.37 14.27
N CYS A 146 -0.73 -6.27 13.78
CA CYS A 146 0.10 -7.44 13.50
C CYS A 146 0.55 -8.18 14.77
N GLU A 147 0.84 -7.47 15.86
CA GLU A 147 1.16 -8.10 17.16
C GLU A 147 -0.03 -8.90 17.70
N ILE A 148 -1.22 -8.30 17.67
CA ILE A 148 -2.45 -8.94 18.14
C ILE A 148 -2.83 -10.10 17.23
N HIS A 149 -2.70 -9.95 15.90
CA HIS A 149 -2.97 -11.02 14.96
C HIS A 149 -2.06 -12.24 15.21
N ARG A 150 -0.80 -12.02 15.59
CA ARG A 150 0.16 -13.10 15.88
C ARG A 150 -0.22 -13.91 17.14
N GLY A 151 -0.80 -13.25 18.15
CA GLY A 151 -1.23 -13.90 19.39
C GLY A 151 -2.67 -14.43 19.36
N ASN A 152 -3.60 -13.68 18.74
CA ASN A 152 -5.02 -13.99 18.65
C ASN A 152 -5.68 -13.29 17.43
N PRO A 153 -5.73 -13.96 16.27
CA PRO A 153 -6.34 -13.42 15.04
C PRO A 153 -7.78 -12.94 15.21
N ARG A 154 -8.60 -13.65 16.00
CA ARG A 154 -10.00 -13.26 16.22
C ARG A 154 -10.12 -11.94 16.96
N ARG A 155 -9.23 -11.67 17.91
CA ARG A 155 -9.20 -10.41 18.66
C ARG A 155 -8.80 -9.24 17.77
N ALA A 156 -7.82 -9.43 16.89
CA ALA A 156 -7.37 -8.40 15.95
C ALA A 156 -8.52 -7.90 15.06
N MET A 157 -9.30 -8.83 14.53
CA MET A 157 -10.49 -8.50 13.72
C MET A 157 -11.55 -7.74 14.52
N ALA A 158 -11.83 -8.16 15.76
CA ALA A 158 -12.81 -7.49 16.61
C ALA A 158 -12.43 -6.03 16.91
N GLN A 159 -11.13 -5.71 17.00
CA GLN A 159 -10.68 -4.34 17.19
C GLN A 159 -10.89 -3.48 15.94
N LEU A 160 -10.54 -3.97 14.75
CA LEU A 160 -10.82 -3.26 13.49
C LEU A 160 -12.31 -2.96 13.32
N GLN A 161 -13.18 -3.91 13.71
CA GLN A 161 -14.62 -3.72 13.65
C GLN A 161 -15.15 -2.74 14.71
N SER A 162 -14.46 -2.64 15.85
CA SER A 162 -14.85 -1.76 16.96
C SER A 162 -14.27 -0.35 16.85
N SER A 163 -13.16 -0.17 16.11
CA SER A 163 -12.47 1.11 15.96
C SER A 163 -13.10 2.04 14.93
N GLY A 164 -14.16 1.60 14.24
CA GLY A 164 -15.00 2.44 13.38
C GLY A 164 -15.69 3.60 14.13
N GLU A 165 -15.63 3.64 15.46
CA GLU A 165 -15.93 4.82 16.26
C GLU A 165 -14.65 5.64 16.48
N ALA A 166 -14.53 6.73 15.72
CA ALA A 166 -13.42 7.67 15.71
C ALA A 166 -12.86 7.98 17.11
N HIS A 167 -11.76 7.33 17.47
CA HIS A 167 -10.92 7.79 18.57
C HIS A 167 -9.91 8.78 17.99
N GLY A 168 -10.18 10.06 18.24
CA GLY A 168 -9.25 11.14 17.96
C GLY A 168 -7.87 10.85 18.54
N ALA A 169 -6.87 11.26 17.77
CA ALA A 169 -5.44 11.34 18.02
C ALA A 169 -4.91 10.93 19.42
N PRO A 170 -3.76 10.24 19.50
CA PRO A 170 -3.11 9.97 20.77
C PRO A 170 -2.51 11.27 21.33
N THR A 171 -3.26 11.99 22.15
CA THR A 171 -2.67 12.76 23.24
C THR A 171 -2.35 11.77 24.35
N THR A 172 -1.07 11.60 24.67
CA THR A 172 -0.53 12.00 25.98
C THR A 172 0.88 11.46 26.19
N GLY A 173 1.85 12.35 26.01
CA GLY A 173 2.92 12.49 27.00
C GLY A 173 2.51 13.59 27.98
N ARG A 174 1.79 13.26 29.04
CA ARG A 174 1.77 14.07 30.28
C ARG A 174 1.14 13.28 31.43
N LEU A 175 2.00 12.91 32.36
CA LEU A 175 1.66 12.57 33.73
C LEU A 175 0.81 13.69 34.34
N GLY A 176 -0.30 13.35 35.00
CA GLY A 176 -0.99 14.31 35.85
C GLY A 176 -2.43 13.99 36.22
N ALA A 177 -2.60 13.48 37.44
CA ALA A 177 -3.76 13.55 38.33
C ALA A 177 -4.89 12.50 38.19
N PRO A 178 -5.28 11.82 39.31
CA PRO A 178 -6.48 10.99 39.36
C PRO A 178 -7.75 11.87 39.42
N ALA A 179 -8.76 11.46 38.66
CA ALA A 179 -10.10 12.07 38.69
C ALA A 179 -10.85 11.77 40.00
N PRO A 180 -11.66 12.69 40.54
CA PRO A 180 -12.44 12.46 41.75
C PRO A 180 -13.66 11.54 41.47
N SER A 181 -13.96 10.68 42.44
CA SER A 181 -15.10 9.76 42.43
C SER A 181 -16.46 10.48 42.34
N PRO A 182 -17.47 9.91 41.68
CA PRO A 182 -18.81 10.48 41.66
C PRO A 182 -19.55 10.23 42.99
N THR A 183 -20.04 11.30 43.60
CA THR A 183 -20.96 11.27 44.76
C THR A 183 -22.36 10.84 44.29
N ALA A 184 -22.96 9.87 44.96
CA ALA A 184 -24.34 9.43 44.72
C ALA A 184 -25.37 10.51 45.17
N PRO A 185 -26.51 10.69 44.46
CA PRO A 185 -27.57 11.58 44.90
C PRO A 185 -28.40 10.98 46.05
N PRO A 186 -29.01 11.80 46.92
CA PRO A 186 -29.85 11.32 48.01
C PRO A 186 -31.20 10.80 47.47
N SER A 187 -31.67 9.71 48.07
CA SER A 187 -33.01 9.15 47.90
C SER A 187 -34.01 9.98 48.71
N GLU A 188 -35.01 10.55 48.04
CA GLU A 188 -36.16 11.23 48.67
C GLU A 188 -37.42 10.40 48.42
N SER A 189 -38.05 9.91 49.49
CA SER A 189 -39.38 9.29 49.45
C SER A 189 -40.07 9.40 50.81
N ALA A 190 -41.30 9.94 50.74
CA ALA A 190 -42.35 10.11 51.75
C ALA A 190 -42.30 11.37 52.63
#